data_AF-A0A2M7CLH0-F1
#
_entry.id   AF-A0A2M7CLH0-F1
#
_cell.length_a   1.000
_cell.length_b   1.000
_cell.length_c   1.000
_cell.angle_alpha   90.00
_cell.angle_beta   90.00
_cell.angle_gamma   90.00
#
_symmetry.space_group_name_H-M   'P 1'
#
loop_
_entity.id
_entity.type
_entity.pdbx_description
1 polymer ?
#
loop_
_entity_poly.entity_id
_entity_poly.type
_entity_poly.pdbx_seq_one_letter_code
_entity_poly.pdbx_strand_id
1 'polypeptide(L)' 'MLKPDKKLARQQWEALDIQFSRTPGLADSFSASGEHYILVSLLNQFGYHPTSREEAIKLAERLLSNGWDE' A
#
# COMPACT_ATOMS: atom_id res chain seq x y z
N MET A 1 -16.69 4.11 -14.47
CA MET A 1 -15.82 2.92 -14.34
C MET A 1 -14.43 3.42 -13.97
N LEU A 2 -13.97 3.14 -12.74
CA LEU A 2 -12.57 3.36 -12.39
C LEU A 2 -11.74 2.36 -13.21
N LYS A 3 -10.69 2.82 -13.89
CA LYS A 3 -9.78 1.91 -14.59
C LYS A 3 -9.16 0.97 -13.52
N PRO A 4 -9.03 -0.34 -13.80
CA PRO A 4 -8.31 -1.22 -12.90
C PRO A 4 -6.89 -0.68 -12.72
N ASP A 5 -6.39 -0.66 -11.48
CA ASP A 5 -5.02 -0.26 -11.22
C ASP A 5 -4.08 -1.17 -12.01
N LYS A 6 -3.01 -0.59 -12.56
CA LYS A 6 -1.97 -1.37 -13.21
C LYS A 6 -1.33 -2.28 -12.16
N LYS A 7 -1.15 -3.56 -12.49
CA LYS A 7 -0.39 -4.48 -11.64
C LYS A 7 1.01 -3.94 -11.39
N LEU A 8 1.51 -4.22 -10.19
CA LEU A 8 2.86 -3.85 -9.80
C LEU A 8 3.87 -4.80 -10.48
N ALA A 9 5.09 -4.31 -10.68
CA ALA A 9 6.20 -5.22 -10.97
C ALA A 9 6.43 -6.13 -9.75
N ARG A 10 6.89 -7.36 -9.97
CA ARG A 10 7.11 -8.34 -8.88
C ARG A 10 7.85 -7.76 -7.67
N GLN A 11 8.96 -7.05 -7.90
CA GLN A 11 9.75 -6.44 -6.81
C GLN A 11 8.97 -5.39 -6.02
N GLN A 12 8.12 -4.60 -6.69
CA GLN A 12 7.27 -3.60 -6.05
C GLN A 12 6.17 -4.27 -5.23
N TRP A 13 5.58 -5.35 -5.76
CA TRP A 13 4.57 -6.14 -5.06
C TRP A 13 5.16 -6.78 -3.79
N GLU A 14 6.33 -7.42 -3.89
CA GLU A 14 7.00 -8.04 -2.73
C GLU A 14 7.36 -6.98 -1.67
N ALA A 15 7.86 -5.82 -2.08
CA ALA A 15 8.14 -4.72 -1.16
C ALA A 15 6.86 -4.20 -0.47
N LEU A 16 5.76 -4.10 -1.21
CA LEU A 16 4.46 -3.69 -0.68
C LEU A 16 3.93 -4.70 0.33
N ASP A 17 4.00 -6.00 0.02
CA ASP A 17 3.50 -7.08 0.87
C ASP A 17 4.24 -7.10 2.22
N ILE A 18 5.57 -7.01 2.18
CA ILE A 18 6.41 -6.94 3.38
C ILE A 18 6.03 -5.74 4.25
N GLN A 19 5.91 -4.54 3.65
CA GLN A 19 5.56 -3.34 4.42
C GLN A 19 4.11 -3.40 4.95
N PHE A 20 3.18 -3.87 4.13
CA PHE A 20 1.78 -3.95 4.49
C PHE A 20 1.55 -4.93 5.64
N SER A 21 2.24 -6.08 5.66
CA SER A 21 2.18 -7.05 6.77
C SER A 21 2.61 -6.48 8.13
N ARG A 22 3.40 -5.40 8.13
CA ARG A 22 3.88 -4.69 9.33
C ARG A 22 3.03 -3.47 9.67
N THR A 23 2.18 -3.03 8.75
CA THR A 23 1.34 -1.86 8.94
C THR A 23 0.07 -2.30 9.66
N PRO A 24 -0.15 -1.85 10.91
CA PRO A 24 -1.32 -2.26 11.66
C PRO A 24 -2.60 -1.62 11.11
N GLY A 25 -3.74 -2.18 11.50
CA GLY A 25 -5.05 -1.66 11.09
C GLY A 25 -5.31 -0.26 11.64
N LEU A 26 -6.30 0.43 11.06
CA LEU A 26 -6.68 1.77 11.48
C LEU A 26 -7.12 1.84 12.95
N ALA A 27 -7.68 0.76 13.50
CA ALA A 27 -8.11 0.68 14.89
C ALA A 27 -6.92 0.68 15.89
N ASP A 28 -5.76 0.21 15.45
CA ASP A 28 -4.55 0.05 16.29
C ASP A 28 -3.60 1.27 16.18
N SER A 29 -4.06 2.35 15.53
CA SER A 29 -3.23 3.45 15.04
C SER A 29 -2.78 4.47 16.10
N PHE A 30 -3.17 4.30 17.37
CA PHE A 30 -2.75 5.21 18.46
C PHE A 30 -1.24 5.19 18.72
N SER A 31 -0.54 4.08 18.41
CA SER A 31 0.91 3.92 18.65
C SER A 31 1.74 3.61 17.40
N ALA A 32 1.12 3.29 16.26
CA ALA A 32 1.83 2.77 15.08
C ALA A 32 1.82 3.74 13.89
N SER A 33 1.98 5.02 14.15
CA SER A 33 2.00 6.07 13.13
C SER A 33 3.13 5.89 12.10
N GLY A 34 4.29 5.36 12.51
CA GLY A 34 5.48 5.21 11.66
C GLY A 34 5.27 4.33 10.44
N GLU A 35 4.71 3.13 10.62
CA GLU A 35 4.49 2.17 9.52
C GLU A 35 3.53 2.71 8.46
N HIS A 36 2.52 3.49 8.88
CA HIS A 36 1.64 4.16 7.92
C HIS A 36 2.38 5.20 7.07
N TYR A 37 3.34 5.94 7.62
CA TYR A 37 4.14 6.89 6.85
C TYR A 37 5.08 6.17 5.86
N ILE A 38 5.65 5.03 6.26
CA ILE A 38 6.47 4.20 5.37
C ILE A 38 5.61 3.66 4.24
N LEU A 39 4.41 3.15 4.53
CA LEU A 39 3.47 2.67 3.51
C LEU A 39 3.10 3.77 2.51
N VAL A 40 2.74 4.96 2.98
CA VAL A 40 2.44 6.11 2.09
C VAL A 40 3.65 6.47 1.23
N SER A 41 4.86 6.48 1.82
CA SER A 41 6.09 6.80 1.09
C SER A 41 6.40 5.77 0.01
N LEU A 42 6.19 4.49 0.30
CA LEU A 42 6.36 3.39 -0.66
C LEU A 42 5.36 3.50 -1.82
N LEU A 43 4.09 3.74 -1.53
CA LEU A 43 3.05 3.94 -2.55
C LEU A 43 3.36 5.15 -3.44
N ASN A 44 3.87 6.25 -2.87
CA ASN A 44 4.32 7.42 -3.62
C ASN A 44 5.46 7.08 -4.60
N GLN A 45 6.41 6.23 -4.20
CA GLN A 45 7.48 5.76 -5.10
C GLN A 45 6.95 4.93 -6.27
N PHE A 46 5.83 4.24 -6.08
CA PHE A 46 5.16 3.47 -7.14
C PHE A 46 4.26 4.35 -8.03
N GLY A 47 4.17 5.66 -7.76
CA GLY A 47 3.35 6.60 -8.51
C GLY A 47 1.91 6.72 -8.01
N TYR A 48 1.60 6.20 -6.82
CA TYR A 48 0.30 6.35 -6.18
C TYR A 48 0.37 7.36 -5.05
N HIS A 49 -0.58 8.29 -4.98
CA HIS A 49 -0.53 9.42 -4.06
C HIS A 49 -1.71 9.43 -3.07
N PRO A 50 -1.78 8.47 -2.13
CA PRO A 50 -2.84 8.45 -1.14
C PRO A 50 -2.73 9.68 -0.22
N THR A 51 -3.86 10.30 0.06
CA THR A 51 -3.99 11.52 0.87
C THR A 51 -4.29 11.24 2.35
N SER A 52 -4.61 9.99 2.68
CA SER A 52 -4.91 9.55 4.05
C SER A 52 -4.37 8.15 4.34
N ARG A 53 -4.25 7.81 5.63
CA ARG A 53 -3.85 6.45 6.06
C ARG A 53 -4.84 5.39 5.59
N GLU A 54 -6.13 5.70 5.66
CA GLU A 54 -7.19 4.80 5.21
C GLU A 54 -7.10 4.54 3.71
N GLU A 55 -6.90 5.60 2.92
CA GLU A 55 -6.72 5.47 1.48
C GLU A 55 -5.46 4.65 1.14
N ALA A 56 -4.35 4.87 1.86
CA ALA A 56 -3.12 4.12 1.67
C ALA A 56 -3.30 2.62 1.95
N ILE A 57 -4.00 2.26 3.03
CA ILE A 57 -4.29 0.86 3.37
C ILE A 57 -5.17 0.21 2.31
N LYS A 58 -6.31 0.83 1.98
CA LYS A 58 -7.25 0.30 0.97
C LYS A 58 -6.60 0.14 -0.39
N LEU A 59 -5.75 1.09 -0.76
CA LEU A 59 -5.00 1.02 -2.01
C LEU A 59 -3.99 -0.13 -1.96
N ALA A 60 -3.24 -0.28 -0.88
CA ALA A 60 -2.29 -1.38 -0.72
C ALA A 60 -2.97 -2.75 -0.80
N GLU A 61 -4.09 -2.95 -0.10
CA GLU A 61 -4.90 -4.18 -0.18
C GLU A 61 -5.31 -4.49 -1.62
N ARG A 62 -5.81 -3.47 -2.34
CA ARG A 62 -6.25 -3.63 -3.72
C ARG A 62 -5.08 -3.98 -4.65
N LEU A 63 -3.95 -3.28 -4.54
CA LEU A 63 -2.75 -3.55 -5.33
C LEU A 63 -2.20 -4.95 -5.07
N LEU A 64 -2.19 -5.39 -3.82
CA LEU A 64 -1.76 -6.74 -3.46
C LEU A 64 -2.71 -7.81 -4.04
N SER A 65 -4.03 -7.58 -3.96
CA SER A 65 -5.04 -8.50 -4.51
C SER A 65 -4.99 -8.65 -6.03
N ASN A 66 -4.46 -7.64 -6.74
CA ASN A 66 -4.29 -7.69 -8.20
C ASN A 66 -3.12 -8.60 -8.63
N GLY A 67 -2.25 -9.01 -7.69
CA GLY A 67 -1.01 -9.71 -7.99
C GLY A 67 0.03 -8.83 -8.68
N TRP A 68 1.01 -9.45 -9.33
CA TRP A 68 2.09 -8.76 -10.04
C TRP A 68 2.18 -9.19 -11.51
N ASP A 69 2.94 -8.42 -12.27
CA ASP A 69 3.46 -8.79 -13.59
C ASP A 69 4.98 -9.03 -13.50
N GLU A 70 5.53 -9.84 -14.42
CA GLU A 70 6.97 -10.10 -14.56
C GLU A 70 7.76 -8.93 -15.16
#